data_AF-A0A1F2TMM4-F1
#
_entry.id   AF-A0A1F2TMM4-F1
#
_cell.length_a   1.000
_cell.length_b   1.000
_cell.length_c   1.000
_cell.angle_alpha   90.00
_cell.angle_beta   90.00
_cell.angle_gamma   90.00
#
_symmetry.space_group_name_H-M   'P 1'
#
loop_
_entity.id
_entity.type
_entity.pdbx_description
1 polymer ?
#
loop_
_entity_poly.entity_id
_entity_poly.type
_entity_poly.pdbx_seq_one_letter_code
_entity_poly.pdbx_strand_id
1 'polypeptide(L)'
;MKPTPLIDALDEKHFGGKAASLARLLRAGLPVPPGFALATTDVEAVFDGLADALTHLRLEFAGPCAVRSSAIGEDSEGASFAGQHLTLLNVRHEDHVADAVLKVRESAHTESARAYRRTLGI
;
A
#
# COMPACT_ATOMS: atom_id res chain seq x y z
N MET A 1 13.70 0.43 8.84
CA MET A 1 12.22 0.39 8.71
C MET A 1 11.76 -1.04 8.93
N LYS A 2 10.65 -1.28 9.65
CA LYS A 2 10.11 -2.63 9.81
C LYS A 2 8.69 -2.67 9.24
N PRO A 3 8.42 -3.42 8.15
CA PRO A 3 7.06 -3.60 7.65
C PRO A 3 6.13 -4.09 8.77
N THR A 4 4.92 -3.53 8.82
CA THR A 4 3.92 -3.95 9.82
C THR A 4 3.19 -5.18 9.30
N PRO A 5 3.14 -6.30 10.04
CA PRO A 5 2.32 -7.44 9.65
C PRO A 5 0.88 -7.00 9.36
N LEU A 6 0.29 -7.48 8.26
CA LEU A 6 -1.02 -7.00 7.82
C LEU A 6 -2.11 -7.18 8.88
N ILE A 7 -2.00 -8.23 9.71
CA ILE A 7 -2.93 -8.46 10.84
C ILE A 7 -2.92 -7.35 11.90
N ASP A 8 -1.85 -6.55 11.96
CA ASP A 8 -1.65 -5.48 12.94
C ASP A 8 -1.88 -4.07 12.35
N ALA A 9 -2.10 -3.98 11.03
CA ALA A 9 -2.26 -2.71 10.31
C ALA A 9 -3.68 -2.10 10.42
N LEU A 10 -4.23 -2.02 11.63
CA LEU A 10 -5.62 -1.58 11.87
C LEU A 10 -5.86 -0.07 11.75
N ASP A 11 -4.82 0.74 11.85
CA ASP A 11 -4.95 2.19 11.87
C ASP A 11 -5.01 2.79 10.45
N GLU A 12 -6.21 3.16 10.04
CA GLU A 12 -6.48 3.79 8.74
C GLU A 12 -5.71 5.09 8.53
N LYS A 13 -5.38 5.83 9.60
CA LYS A 13 -4.62 7.08 9.48
C LYS A 13 -3.16 6.85 9.10
N HIS A 14 -2.64 5.66 9.35
CA HIS A 14 -1.25 5.31 9.05
C HIS A 14 -1.14 4.41 7.82
N PHE A 15 -2.10 3.49 7.61
CA PHE A 15 -2.04 2.44 6.59
C PHE A 15 -3.13 2.53 5.51
N GLY A 16 -4.10 3.44 5.64
CA GLY A 16 -5.24 3.57 4.72
C GLY A 16 -6.35 2.53 4.91
N GLY A 17 -7.50 2.78 4.26
CA GLY A 17 -8.75 2.03 4.47
C GLY A 17 -8.68 0.55 4.08
N LYS A 18 -7.99 0.24 2.97
CA LYS A 18 -7.89 -1.12 2.45
C LYS A 18 -7.04 -2.01 3.34
N ALA A 19 -5.87 -1.53 3.77
CA ALA A 19 -4.99 -2.27 4.67
C ALA A 19 -5.67 -2.55 6.01
N ALA A 20 -6.31 -1.53 6.60
CA ALA A 20 -7.08 -1.70 7.84
C ALA A 20 -8.25 -2.67 7.68
N SER A 21 -8.94 -2.64 6.56
CA SER A 21 -10.01 -3.59 6.26
C SER A 21 -9.49 -5.02 6.15
N LEU A 22 -8.39 -5.26 5.44
CA LEU A 22 -7.74 -6.57 5.37
C LEU A 22 -7.26 -7.05 6.75
N ALA A 23 -6.71 -6.15 7.58
CA ALA A 23 -6.30 -6.44 8.95
C ALA A 23 -7.49 -6.92 9.81
N ARG A 24 -8.64 -6.23 9.70
CA ARG A 24 -9.90 -6.64 10.37
C ARG A 24 -10.37 -8.01 9.92
N LEU A 25 -10.33 -8.31 8.62
CA LEU A 25 -10.70 -9.62 8.08
C LEU A 25 -9.77 -10.75 8.58
N LEU A 26 -8.45 -10.51 8.61
CA LEU A 26 -7.48 -11.44 9.19
C LEU A 26 -7.78 -11.74 10.66
N ARG A 27 -8.03 -10.70 11.47
CA ARG A 27 -8.38 -10.85 12.90
C ARG A 27 -9.72 -11.56 13.12
N ALA A 28 -10.63 -11.47 12.15
CA ALA A 28 -11.88 -12.23 12.14
C ALA A 28 -11.71 -13.70 11.72
N GLY A 29 -10.48 -14.14 11.39
CA GLY A 29 -10.20 -15.51 10.96
C GLY A 29 -10.61 -15.82 9.53
N LEU A 30 -10.89 -14.80 8.71
CA LEU A 30 -11.22 -14.99 7.30
C LEU A 30 -9.96 -15.29 6.48
N PRO A 31 -10.09 -16.05 5.37
CA PRO A 31 -8.95 -16.49 4.57
C PRO A 31 -8.39 -15.35 3.71
N VAL A 32 -7.64 -14.45 4.33
CA VAL A 32 -6.90 -13.38 3.66
C VAL A 32 -5.44 -13.81 3.50
N PRO A 33 -4.82 -13.64 2.32
CA PRO A 33 -3.40 -13.92 2.15
C PRO A 33 -2.54 -13.14 3.16
N PRO A 34 -1.49 -13.75 3.74
CA PRO A 34 -0.58 -13.02 4.62
C PRO A 34 0.16 -11.94 3.83
N GLY A 35 0.60 -10.90 4.54
CA GLY A 35 1.36 -9.82 3.94
C GLY A 35 1.72 -8.76 4.97
N PHE A 36 2.15 -7.61 4.47
CA PHE A 36 2.58 -6.49 5.27
C PHE A 36 1.97 -5.19 4.74
N ALA A 37 1.80 -4.22 5.65
CA ALA A 37 1.46 -2.84 5.31
C ALA A 37 2.64 -1.92 5.62
N LEU A 38 2.84 -0.93 4.76
CA LEU A 38 3.79 0.16 4.98
C LEU A 38 3.03 1.37 5.50
N ALA A 39 3.54 1.98 6.56
CA ALA A 39 2.98 3.24 7.04
C ALA A 39 3.23 4.33 5.99
N THR A 40 2.40 5.38 6.01
CA THR A 40 2.56 6.50 5.06
C THR A 40 3.96 7.12 5.15
N THR A 41 4.49 7.30 6.36
CA THR A 41 5.85 7.78 6.62
C THR A 41 6.93 6.88 6.03
N ASP A 42 6.67 5.57 5.98
CA ASP A 42 7.61 4.60 5.42
C ASP A 42 7.62 4.69 3.88
N VAL A 43 6.45 4.83 3.27
CA VAL A 43 6.33 5.05 1.82
C VAL A 43 7.01 6.36 1.41
N GLU A 44 6.89 7.42 2.23
CA GLU A 44 7.59 8.70 2.03
C GLU A 44 9.11 8.54 2.10
N ALA A 45 9.63 7.85 3.11
CA ALA A 45 11.07 7.61 3.23
C ALA A 45 11.65 6.81 2.04
N VAL A 46 10.89 5.84 1.52
CA VAL A 46 11.27 5.10 0.30
C VAL A 46 11.30 6.03 -0.92
N PHE A 47 10.31 6.92 -1.04
CA PHE A 47 10.22 7.89 -2.13
C PHE A 47 11.37 8.92 -2.09
N ASP A 48 11.77 9.35 -0.90
CA ASP A 48 12.89 10.28 -0.68
C ASP A 48 14.27 9.61 -0.89
N GLY A 49 14.30 8.34 -1.30
CA GLY A 49 15.55 7.63 -1.65
C GLY A 49 16.35 7.15 -0.45
N LEU A 50 15.73 6.97 0.72
CA LEU A 50 16.42 6.46 1.90
C LEU A 50 16.69 4.95 1.76
N ALA A 51 17.91 4.61 1.33
CA ALA A 51 18.33 3.25 0.95
C ALA A 51 18.05 2.16 2.01
N ASP A 52 18.14 2.49 3.30
CA ASP A 52 17.92 1.53 4.41
C ASP A 52 16.45 1.11 4.58
N ALA A 53 15.50 1.88 4.04
CA ALA A 53 14.08 1.57 4.07
C ALA A 53 13.74 0.30 3.28
N LEU A 54 14.41 0.13 2.13
CA LEU A 54 14.12 -0.94 1.17
C LEU A 54 14.74 -2.27 1.57
N THR A 55 15.90 -2.25 2.25
CA THR A 55 16.63 -3.46 2.65
C THR A 55 15.82 -4.37 3.58
N HIS A 56 15.01 -3.81 4.48
CA HIS A 56 14.17 -4.62 5.37
C HIS A 56 12.93 -5.20 4.69
N LEU A 57 12.38 -4.51 3.69
CA LEU A 57 11.24 -5.00 2.92
C LEU A 57 11.57 -6.25 2.10
N ARG A 58 12.83 -6.34 1.67
CA ARG A 58 13.36 -7.45 0.90
C ARG A 58 13.32 -8.76 1.68
N LEU A 59 13.75 -8.75 2.93
CA LEU A 59 14.07 -9.95 3.69
C LEU A 59 12.87 -10.79 4.16
N GLU A 60 11.63 -10.32 4.00
CA GLU A 60 10.45 -10.97 4.61
C GLU A 60 9.50 -11.67 3.61
N PHE A 61 9.75 -11.61 2.30
CA PHE A 61 8.88 -12.23 1.29
C PHE A 61 9.51 -13.48 0.65
N ALA A 62 9.01 -14.67 1.01
CA ALA A 62 9.49 -15.95 0.49
C ALA A 62 8.94 -16.33 -0.92
N GLY A 63 8.16 -15.46 -1.58
CA GLY A 63 7.48 -15.78 -2.84
C GLY A 63 6.91 -14.54 -3.55
N PRO A 64 6.26 -14.71 -4.73
CA PRO A 64 5.66 -13.60 -5.46
C PRO A 64 4.60 -12.89 -4.61
N CYS A 65 4.62 -11.56 -4.62
CA CYS A 65 3.65 -10.74 -3.90
C CYS A 65 2.84 -9.84 -4.84
N ALA A 66 1.74 -9.30 -4.31
CA ALA A 66 0.99 -8.22 -4.95
C ALA A 66 1.27 -6.93 -4.17
N VAL A 67 1.63 -5.85 -4.88
CA VAL A 67 1.84 -4.52 -4.31
C VAL A 67 0.65 -3.65 -4.72
N ARG A 68 -0.04 -3.10 -3.72
CA ARG A 68 -1.31 -2.39 -3.89
C ARG A 68 -1.28 -1.10 -3.08
N SER A 69 -1.93 -0.06 -3.59
CA SER A 69 -2.15 1.14 -2.79
C SER A 69 -3.21 0.89 -1.72
N SER A 70 -3.06 1.61 -0.61
CA SER A 70 -4.08 1.77 0.42
C SER A 70 -4.00 3.23 0.87
N ALA A 71 -4.68 4.11 0.15
CA ALA A 71 -4.61 5.54 0.44
C ALA A 71 -5.54 5.91 1.61
N ILE A 72 -5.14 6.93 2.36
CA ILE A 72 -5.98 7.52 3.42
C ILE A 72 -7.19 8.18 2.75
N GLY A 73 -8.40 7.87 3.23
CA GLY A 73 -9.65 8.40 2.68
C GLY A 73 -10.13 7.72 1.38
N GLU A 74 -9.46 6.65 0.94
CA GLU A 74 -9.83 5.90 -0.27
C GLU A 74 -11.18 5.18 -0.17
N ASP A 75 -11.62 4.86 1.05
CA ASP A 75 -12.89 4.21 1.37
C ASP A 75 -13.74 5.12 2.29
N SER A 76 -13.76 6.43 2.01
CA SER A 76 -14.61 7.39 2.74
C SER A 76 -16.03 7.41 2.19
N GLU A 77 -17.01 7.83 3.00
CA GLU A 77 -18.44 7.88 2.61
C GLU A 77 -18.69 8.68 1.31
N GLY A 78 -17.79 9.60 0.94
CA GLY A 78 -17.90 10.43 -0.27
C GLY A 78 -17.01 10.04 -1.46
N ALA A 79 -16.08 9.09 -1.30
CA ALA A 79 -15.12 8.75 -2.34
C ALA A 79 -14.64 7.31 -2.24
N SER A 80 -14.85 6.53 -3.30
CA SER A 80 -14.21 5.24 -3.51
C SER A 80 -13.26 5.38 -4.68
N PHE A 81 -11.95 5.47 -4.43
CA PHE A 81 -10.93 5.59 -5.51
C PHE A 81 -10.74 4.27 -6.28
N ALA A 82 -11.79 3.47 -6.38
CA ALA A 82 -11.84 2.22 -7.09
C ALA A 82 -11.35 2.40 -8.54
N GLY A 83 -10.32 1.65 -8.91
CA GLY A 83 -9.75 1.65 -10.26
C GLY A 83 -8.81 2.81 -10.60
N GLN A 84 -8.55 3.74 -9.68
CA GLN A 84 -7.66 4.89 -9.94
C GLN A 84 -6.19 4.63 -9.59
N HIS A 85 -5.94 3.67 -8.70
CA HIS A 85 -4.59 3.35 -8.26
C HIS A 85 -4.07 2.05 -8.88
N LEU A 86 -2.77 2.05 -9.18
CA LEU A 86 -2.07 0.90 -9.75
C LEU A 86 -2.03 -0.25 -8.73
N THR A 87 -2.22 -1.47 -9.24
CA THR A 87 -1.90 -2.71 -8.53
C THR A 87 -0.91 -3.48 -9.39
N LEU A 88 0.23 -3.84 -8.81
CA LEU A 88 1.23 -4.69 -9.45
C LEU A 88 1.12 -6.09 -8.88
N LEU A 89 0.84 -7.06 -9.76
CA LEU A 89 0.69 -8.47 -9.40
C LEU A 89 1.96 -9.24 -9.74
N ASN A 90 2.17 -10.37 -9.05
CA ASN A 90 3.27 -11.29 -9.34
C ASN A 90 4.65 -10.60 -9.31
N VAL A 91 4.84 -9.67 -8.37
CA VAL A 91 6.13 -9.03 -8.11
C VAL A 91 7.03 -10.09 -7.49
N ARG A 92 8.06 -10.48 -8.24
CA ARG A 92 9.01 -11.54 -7.88
C ARG A 92 10.35 -10.91 -7.53
N HIS A 93 11.01 -11.50 -6.53
CA HIS A 93 12.31 -11.12 -5.99
C HIS A 93 12.33 -9.80 -5.20
N GLU A 94 13.24 -9.78 -4.22
CA GLU A 94 13.59 -8.65 -3.37
C GLU A 94 13.93 -7.39 -4.18
N ASP A 95 14.55 -7.55 -5.36
CA ASP A 95 14.98 -6.42 -6.16
C ASP A 95 13.83 -5.58 -6.72
N HIS A 96 12.64 -6.16 -6.87
CA HIS A 96 11.53 -5.49 -7.56
C HIS A 96 10.43 -4.97 -6.63
N VAL A 97 10.43 -5.33 -5.35
CA VAL A 97 9.41 -4.86 -4.39
C VAL A 97 9.52 -3.36 -4.17
N ALA A 98 10.76 -2.84 -4.04
CA ALA A 98 11.04 -1.42 -3.94
C ALA A 98 10.46 -0.63 -5.12
N ASP A 99 10.83 -1.03 -6.34
CA ASP A 99 10.36 -0.42 -7.58
C ASP A 99 8.83 -0.51 -7.71
N ALA A 100 8.24 -1.62 -7.26
CA ALA A 100 6.80 -1.79 -7.28
C ALA A 100 6.10 -0.83 -6.30
N VAL A 101 6.65 -0.63 -5.10
CA VAL A 101 6.14 0.36 -4.13
C VAL A 101 6.22 1.76 -4.72
N LEU A 102 7.34 2.14 -5.33
CA LEU A 102 7.51 3.44 -5.99
C LEU A 102 6.50 3.65 -7.12
N LYS A 103 6.36 2.68 -8.04
CA LYS A 103 5.38 2.75 -9.14
C LYS A 103 3.93 2.85 -8.64
N VAL A 104 3.59 2.10 -7.59
CA VAL A 104 2.25 2.18 -6.98
C VAL A 104 2.04 3.53 -6.31
N ARG A 105 3.06 4.10 -5.65
CA ARG A 105 2.99 5.45 -5.08
C ARG A 105 2.84 6.52 -6.16
N GLU A 106 3.64 6.47 -7.21
CA GLU A 106 3.56 7.38 -8.36
C GLU A 106 2.18 7.33 -9.04
N SER A 107 1.52 6.17 -9.05
CA SER A 107 0.18 6.03 -9.62
C SER A 107 -0.86 6.96 -8.99
N ALA A 108 -0.68 7.31 -7.71
CA ALA A 108 -1.54 8.27 -7.03
C ALA A 108 -1.47 9.66 -7.69
N HIS A 109 -0.37 10.02 -8.37
CA HIS A 109 -0.15 11.32 -8.99
C HIS A 109 -0.43 11.36 -10.50
N THR A 110 -0.93 10.26 -11.08
CA THR A 110 -1.36 10.21 -12.48
C THR A 110 -2.46 11.23 -12.78
N GLU A 111 -2.57 11.64 -14.04
CA GLU A 111 -3.58 12.62 -14.45
C GLU A 111 -5.01 12.14 -14.18
N SER A 112 -5.28 10.84 -14.32
CA SER A 112 -6.56 10.22 -13.97
C SER A 112 -6.85 10.31 -12.47
N ALA A 113 -5.88 9.97 -11.61
CA ALA A 113 -6.04 10.08 -10.16
C ALA A 113 -6.20 11.53 -9.70
N ARG A 114 -5.50 12.48 -10.34
CA ARG A 114 -5.64 13.93 -10.08
C ARG A 114 -6.97 14.47 -10.59
N ALA A 115 -7.44 14.03 -11.75
CA ALA A 115 -8.76 14.39 -12.28
C ALA A 115 -9.88 13.89 -11.36
N TYR A 116 -9.76 12.66 -10.87
CA TYR A 116 -10.71 12.09 -9.92
C TYR A 116 -10.75 12.87 -8.59
N ARG A 117 -9.59 13.24 -8.05
CA ARG A 117 -9.49 14.12 -6.88
C ARG A 117 -10.18 15.48 -7.10
N ARG A 118 -9.93 16.10 -8.26
CA ARG A 118 -10.62 17.35 -8.66
C ARG A 118 -12.13 17.17 -8.74
N THR A 119 -12.64 16.04 -9.25
CA THR A 119 -14.10 15.78 -9.30
C THR A 119 -14.72 15.61 -7.90
N LEU A 120 -13.93 15.19 -6.92
CA LEU A 120 -14.34 15.03 -5.53
C LEU A 120 -14.08 16.27 -4.65
N GLY A 121 -13.43 17.30 -5.19
CA GLY A 121 -13.11 18.53 -4.46
C GLY A 121 -12.00 18.39 -3.42
N ILE A 122 -11.13 17.39 -3.58
CA ILE A 122 -9.98 17.07 -2.71
C ILE A 122 -8.66 17.02 -3.49
#